data_AF-A0AAN7P538-F1
#
_entry.id   AF-A0AAN7P538-F1
#
_cell.length_a   1.000
_cell.length_b   1.000
_cell.length_c   1.000
_cell.angle_alpha   90.00
_cell.angle_beta   90.00
_cell.angle_gamma   90.00
#
_symmetry.space_group_name_H-M   'P 1'
#
loop_
_entity.id
_entity.type
_entity.pdbx_description
1 polymer ?
#
loop_
_entity_poly.entity_id
_entity_poly.type
_entity_poly.pdbx_seq_one_letter_code
_entity_poly.pdbx_strand_id
1 'polypeptide(L)'
;MAYKHHYYYYISFLKVQGQLNITNKSKCYFIVYVNDKVELHVEEIHRDEQFWNESMLPVLQQFYIECIGPEIIRNNIGNGKRCVDPPYILDAIRQHNEKQKK
;
A
#
# COMPACT_ATOMS: atom_id res chain seq x y z
N MET A 1 -6.00 10.10 -21.04
CA MET A 1 -6.39 10.37 -19.63
C MET A 1 -6.92 9.13 -18.88
N ALA A 2 -6.79 7.90 -19.40
CA ALA A 2 -7.31 6.69 -18.75
C ALA A 2 -6.43 6.12 -17.61
N TYR A 3 -5.11 6.36 -17.64
CA TYR A 3 -4.16 5.74 -16.70
C TYR A 3 -4.30 6.19 -15.24
N LYS A 4 -4.81 7.40 -14.98
CA LYS A 4 -4.89 7.97 -13.63
C LYS A 4 -6.01 7.34 -12.79
N HIS A 5 -7.14 6.99 -13.42
CA HIS A 5 -8.29 6.38 -12.73
C HIS A 5 -7.98 4.95 -12.24
N HIS A 6 -7.29 4.14 -13.04
CA HIS A 6 -6.87 2.79 -12.64
C HIS A 6 -5.93 2.80 -11.42
N TYR A 7 -5.06 3.80 -11.30
CA TYR A 7 -4.12 3.89 -10.19
C TYR A 7 -4.81 4.16 -8.84
N TYR A 8 -5.75 5.12 -8.80
CA TYR A 8 -6.49 5.43 -7.57
C TYR A 8 -7.41 4.28 -7.15
N TYR A 9 -8.05 3.63 -8.13
CA TYR A 9 -8.82 2.42 -7.89
C TYR A 9 -7.94 1.31 -7.29
N TYR A 10 -6.79 1.05 -7.89
CA TYR A 10 -5.83 0.04 -7.41
C TYR A 10 -5.36 0.33 -5.97
N ILE A 11 -5.00 1.59 -5.65
CA ILE A 11 -4.63 1.94 -4.26
C ILE A 11 -5.79 1.73 -3.29
N SER A 12 -7.00 2.11 -3.69
CA SER A 12 -8.20 1.95 -2.84
C SER A 12 -8.51 0.48 -2.61
N PHE A 13 -8.40 -0.34 -3.66
CA PHE A 13 -8.53 -1.79 -3.59
C PHE A 13 -7.51 -2.41 -2.64
N LEU A 14 -6.21 -2.05 -2.74
CA LEU A 14 -5.17 -2.50 -1.81
C LEU A 14 -5.53 -2.17 -0.35
N LYS A 15 -6.02 -0.95 -0.07
CA LYS A 15 -6.42 -0.56 1.30
C LYS A 15 -7.57 -1.42 1.82
N VAL A 16 -8.60 -1.64 1.00
CA VAL A 16 -9.75 -2.46 1.36
C VAL A 16 -9.34 -3.92 1.58
N GLN A 17 -8.54 -4.51 0.69
CA GLN A 17 -8.02 -5.87 0.85
C GLN A 17 -7.21 -6.01 2.14
N GLY A 18 -6.36 -5.04 2.48
CA GLY A 18 -5.64 -5.03 3.74
C GLY A 18 -6.56 -5.04 4.96
N GLN A 19 -7.59 -4.19 4.97
CA GLN A 19 -8.58 -4.15 6.04
C GLN A 19 -9.37 -5.46 6.16
N LEU A 20 -9.81 -6.05 5.05
CA LEU A 20 -10.54 -7.32 5.01
C LEU A 20 -9.73 -8.48 5.60
N ASN A 21 -8.44 -8.54 5.27
CA ASN A 21 -7.54 -9.57 5.79
C ASN A 21 -7.25 -9.38 7.28
N ILE A 22 -7.00 -8.14 7.74
CA ILE A 22 -6.77 -7.85 9.17
C ILE A 22 -8.01 -8.15 10.03
N THR A 23 -9.20 -7.76 9.55
CA THR A 23 -10.47 -7.90 10.29
C THR A 23 -11.15 -9.27 10.10
N ASN A 24 -10.55 -10.14 9.29
CA ASN A 24 -11.10 -11.43 8.88
C ASN A 24 -12.55 -11.35 8.36
N LYS A 25 -12.86 -10.31 7.57
CA LYS A 25 -14.17 -10.14 6.92
C LYS A 25 -14.12 -10.65 5.48
N SER A 26 -15.24 -11.20 5.01
CA SER A 26 -15.34 -11.74 3.64
C SER A 26 -15.58 -10.67 2.58
N LYS A 27 -16.15 -9.52 2.96
CA LYS A 27 -16.45 -8.42 2.03
C LYS A 27 -16.56 -7.05 2.71
N CYS A 28 -16.42 -5.99 1.91
CA CYS A 28 -16.55 -4.59 2.28
C CYS A 28 -17.45 -3.88 1.27
N TYR A 29 -18.34 -3.01 1.77
CA TYR A 29 -19.10 -2.09 0.93
C TYR A 29 -18.32 -0.79 0.81
N PHE A 30 -17.75 -0.52 -0.36
CA PHE A 30 -17.04 0.70 -0.67
C PHE A 30 -18.03 1.74 -1.20
N ILE A 31 -18.31 2.74 -0.37
CA ILE A 31 -19.34 3.75 -0.62
C ILE A 31 -18.66 5.08 -0.99
N VAL A 32 -18.99 5.61 -2.17
CA VAL A 32 -18.53 6.92 -2.62
C VAL A 32 -19.71 7.88 -2.66
N TYR A 33 -19.64 8.89 -1.80
CA TYR A 33 -20.60 9.98 -1.72
C TYR A 33 -19.96 11.28 -2.23
N VAL A 34 -20.66 12.01 -3.10
CA VAL A 34 -20.20 13.28 -3.64
C VAL A 34 -21.05 14.44 -3.12
N ASN A 35 -22.38 14.37 -3.31
CA ASN A 35 -23.37 15.31 -2.78
C ASN A 35 -24.79 14.75 -2.97
N ASP A 36 -25.80 15.42 -2.41
CA ASP A 36 -27.20 14.99 -2.46
C ASP A 36 -27.81 14.94 -3.89
N LYS A 37 -27.16 15.54 -4.88
CA LYS A 37 -27.63 15.54 -6.28
C LYS A 37 -27.07 14.38 -7.10
N VAL A 38 -26.01 13.73 -6.60
CA VAL A 38 -25.34 12.60 -7.26
C VAL A 38 -25.68 11.35 -6.47
N GLU A 39 -26.16 10.32 -7.18
CA GLU A 39 -26.49 9.05 -6.54
C GLU A 39 -25.28 8.44 -5.82
N LEU A 40 -25.54 7.84 -4.67
CA LEU A 40 -24.54 7.13 -3.89
C LEU A 40 -23.97 5.97 -4.71
N HIS A 41 -22.67 5.97 -4.96
CA HIS A 41 -22.03 4.82 -5.58
C HIS A 41 -21.66 3.80 -4.50
N VAL A 42 -22.13 2.57 -4.64
CA VAL A 42 -21.83 1.46 -3.73
C VAL A 42 -21.21 0.32 -4.53
N GLU A 43 -19.99 -0.05 -4.17
CA GLU A 43 -19.25 -1.15 -4.76
C GLU A 43 -19.02 -2.24 -3.70
N GLU A 44 -19.34 -3.49 -4.02
CA GLU A 44 -19.09 -4.62 -3.12
C GLU A 44 -17.74 -5.26 -3.45
N ILE A 45 -16.77 -5.11 -2.55
CA ILE A 45 -15.42 -5.66 -2.69
C ILE A 45 -15.30 -6.91 -1.83
N HIS A 46 -15.01 -8.04 -2.47
CA HIS A 46 -14.78 -9.32 -1.80
C HIS A 46 -13.31 -9.46 -1.37
N ARG A 47 -13.07 -10.15 -0.27
CA ARG A 47 -11.72 -10.50 0.15
C ARG A 47 -11.08 -11.42 -0.87
N ASP A 48 -9.91 -11.04 -1.36
CA ASP A 48 -9.09 -11.83 -2.27
C ASP A 48 -7.88 -12.37 -1.52
N GLU A 49 -7.99 -13.63 -1.08
CA GLU A 49 -6.93 -14.31 -0.33
C GLU A 49 -5.71 -14.62 -1.21
N GLN A 50 -5.92 -14.93 -2.50
CA GLN A 50 -4.83 -15.22 -3.40
C GLN A 50 -3.99 -13.96 -3.62
N PHE A 51 -4.64 -12.86 -3.99
CA PHE A 51 -3.97 -11.58 -4.17
C PHE A 51 -3.27 -11.12 -2.89
N TRP A 52 -3.91 -11.30 -1.73
CA TRP A 52 -3.28 -10.99 -0.44
C TRP A 52 -1.99 -11.78 -0.22
N ASN A 53 -2.04 -13.11 -0.36
CA ASN A 53 -0.91 -13.98 -0.06
C ASN A 53 0.23 -13.85 -1.08
N GLU A 54 -0.10 -13.69 -2.36
CA GLU A 54 0.90 -13.70 -3.45
C GLU A 54 1.48 -12.32 -3.73
N SER A 55 0.69 -11.25 -3.58
CA SER A 55 1.09 -9.89 -4.00
C SER A 55 1.31 -8.93 -2.84
N MET A 56 0.37 -8.89 -1.86
CA MET A 56 0.42 -7.87 -0.81
C MET A 56 1.31 -8.26 0.36
N LEU A 57 1.07 -9.44 0.94
CA LEU A 57 1.70 -9.89 2.17
C LEU A 57 3.23 -9.93 2.07
N PRO A 58 3.85 -10.42 0.99
CA PRO A 58 5.31 -10.46 0.88
C PRO A 58 5.93 -9.05 0.92
N VAL A 59 5.31 -8.08 0.22
CA VAL A 59 5.79 -6.70 0.18
C VAL A 59 5.64 -6.02 1.55
N LEU A 60 4.50 -6.23 2.22
CA LEU A 60 4.25 -5.70 3.56
C LEU A 60 5.20 -6.30 4.60
N GLN A 61 5.46 -7.61 4.51
CA GLN A 61 6.41 -8.31 5.38
C GLN A 61 7.83 -7.78 5.18
N GLN A 62 8.29 -7.66 3.92
CA GLN A 62 9.61 -7.13 3.64
C GLN A 62 9.77 -5.70 4.17
N PHE A 63 8.78 -4.83 3.91
CA PHE A 63 8.79 -3.47 4.43
C PHE A 63 8.81 -3.43 5.96
N TYR A 64 8.02 -4.28 6.62
CA TYR A 64 8.01 -4.36 8.07
C TYR A 64 9.38 -4.81 8.62
N ILE A 65 9.96 -5.86 8.06
CA ILE A 65 11.20 -6.46 8.57
C ILE A 65 12.42 -5.57 8.27
N GLU A 66 12.52 -5.02 7.07
CA GLU A 66 13.72 -4.32 6.61
C GLU A 66 13.67 -2.81 6.86
N CYS A 67 12.49 -2.19 6.86
CA CYS A 67 12.34 -0.75 7.11
C CYS A 67 11.90 -0.46 8.55
N ILE A 68 10.74 -0.98 8.96
CA ILE A 68 10.13 -0.57 10.24
C ILE A 68 10.80 -1.24 11.45
N GLY A 69 11.12 -2.52 11.36
CA GLY A 69 11.72 -3.31 12.43
C GLY A 69 13.00 -2.69 13.00
N PRO A 70 14.00 -2.34 12.18
CA PRO A 70 15.22 -1.68 12.65
C PRO A 70 14.95 -0.34 13.33
N GLU A 71 13.97 0.42 12.86
CA GLU A 71 13.60 1.72 13.43
C GLU A 71 12.94 1.58 14.80
N ILE A 72 12.11 0.55 15.00
CA ILE A 72 11.54 0.20 16.30
C ILE A 72 12.65 -0.24 17.28
N ILE A 73 13.55 -1.13 16.84
CA ILE A 73 14.60 -1.69 17.71
C ILE A 73 15.66 -0.65 18.09
N ARG A 74 16.10 0.16 17.13
CA ARG A 74 17.15 1.18 17.34
C ARG A 74 16.60 2.48 17.92
N ASN A 75 15.28 2.68 17.88
CA ASN A 75 14.58 3.90 18.28
C ASN A 75 15.23 5.17 17.67
N ASN A 76 15.58 5.14 16.38
CA ASN A 76 16.25 6.27 15.74
C ASN A 76 15.42 7.54 15.84
N ILE A 77 14.10 7.45 15.62
CA ILE A 77 13.17 8.59 15.71
C ILE A 77 13.19 9.20 17.12
N GLY A 78 13.11 8.38 18.17
CA GLY A 78 13.21 8.86 19.55
C GLY A 78 14.57 9.47 19.88
N ASN A 79 15.62 9.06 19.16
CA ASN A 79 16.97 9.61 19.26
C ASN A 79 17.23 10.80 18.31
N GLY A 80 16.20 11.31 17.61
CA GLY A 80 16.34 12.43 16.66
C GLY A 80 17.12 12.09 15.38
N LYS A 81 17.35 10.81 15.09
CA LYS A 81 18.01 10.33 13.88
C LYS A 81 16.97 10.09 12.78
N ARG A 82 17.42 10.19 11.53
CA ARG A 82 16.59 9.87 10.36
C ARG A 82 16.47 8.35 10.18
N CYS A 83 15.36 7.91 9.62
CA CYS A 83 15.20 6.53 9.19
C CYS A 83 16.24 6.18 8.13
N VAL A 84 16.72 4.94 8.18
CA VAL A 84 17.73 4.44 7.23
C VAL A 84 17.04 3.57 6.19
N ASP A 85 17.21 3.92 4.91
CA ASP A 85 16.68 3.13 3.82
C ASP A 85 17.47 1.81 3.65
N PRO A 86 16.80 0.66 3.53
CA PRO A 86 17.45 -0.63 3.26
C PRO A 86 17.99 -0.71 1.82
N PRO A 87 18.91 -1.65 1.54
CA PRO A 87 19.58 -1.77 0.25
C PRO A 87 18.63 -1.85 -0.96
N TYR A 88 17.51 -2.58 -0.85
CA TYR A 88 16.58 -2.72 -1.97
C TYR A 88 15.94 -1.39 -2.41
N ILE A 89 15.72 -0.47 -1.46
CA ILE A 89 15.20 0.88 -1.75
C ILE A 89 16.30 1.71 -2.44
N LEU A 90 17.52 1.66 -1.91
CA LEU A 90 18.66 2.39 -2.47
C LEU A 90 18.98 1.94 -3.91
N ASP A 91 18.89 0.63 -4.17
CA ASP A 91 19.09 0.06 -5.50
C ASP A 91 17.97 0.47 -6.46
N ALA A 92 16.71 0.46 -6.01
CA ALA A 92 15.58 0.93 -6.81
C ALA A 92 15.71 2.42 -7.19
N ILE A 93 16.14 3.28 -6.25
CA ILE A 93 16.41 4.71 -6.50
C ILE A 93 17.52 4.86 -7.54
N ARG A 94 18.60 4.07 -7.42
CA ARG A 94 19.72 4.10 -8.37
C ARG A 94 19.26 3.74 -9.78
N GLN A 95 18.53 2.63 -9.93
CA GLN A 95 18.00 2.18 -11.21
C GLN A 95 17.04 3.20 -11.84
N HIS A 96 16.21 3.86 -11.01
CA HIS A 96 15.34 4.93 -11.50
C HIS A 96 16.15 6.10 -12.06
N ASN A 97 17.15 6.57 -11.32
CA ASN A 97 18.00 7.69 -11.73
C ASN A 97 18.81 7.38 -13.00
N GLU A 98 19.26 6.13 -13.18
CA GLU A 98 19.94 5.68 -14.40
C GLU A 98 19.02 5.68 -15.62
N LYS A 99 17.73 5.33 -15.44
CA LYS A 99 16.73 5.37 -16.52
C LYS A 99 16.39 6.79 -16.95
N GLN A 100 16.43 7.77 -16.04
CA GLN A 100 16.16 9.19 -16.35
C GLN A 100 17.33 9.90 -17.05
N LYS A 101 18.53 9.33 -16.99
CA LYS A 101 19.73 9.87 -17.65
C LYS A 101 19.92 9.35 -19.09
N LYS A 102 19.17 8.31 -19.48
CA LYS A 102 19.13 7.77 -20.84
C LYS A 102 18.01 8.43 -21.63
#